data_AF-A0A1C2JF04-F1
#
_entry.id   AF-A0A1C2JF04-F1
#
_cell.length_a   1.000
_cell.length_b   1.000
_cell.length_c   1.000
_cell.angle_alpha   90.00
_cell.angle_beta   90.00
_cell.angle_gamma   90.00
#
_symmetry.space_group_name_H-M   'P 1'
#
loop_
_entity.id
_entity.type
_entity.pdbx_description
1 polymer ?
#
loop_
_entity_poly.entity_id
_entity_poly.type
_entity_poly.pdbx_seq_one_letter_code
_entity_poly.pdbx_strand_id
1 'polypeptide(L)'
;MEADALIAARHQALEGILDERQRRLYAAVEAKVLGHGGVKRVSEATGVARGSIMAGLKELKDPENRLPQGRVRRSGGGRKRLVDRDPDLLVALEGLVDPAARGDPQSPLRWTCKSLKQLARELSEQGHRISHVSVGILLKELGYSLQGNRKTLEGTDHPDRDAQFRYIQEKTQQALDAVQPVISVDTKKKELVGNYKNAGQEWRPQGEPEVVQVHDFVDKELGRANPYGVYDLAQNAGWVSVGTDHDTASFAVATIRRWWLGMGQPLYPDAKELMITADGGGSNGSRVRLWKLELQGLADEFNLPIRVCHFPPGTSKWNKIEHRLFSYISMNWRGRPLVSHEVIVNLIAATTTSKGLKVYAAIDPTPYPKGIKVTNAEFATIQIDRDNFHGEWNYVISPNKKFM
;
A
#
# COMPACT_ATOMS: atom_id res chain seq x y z
N MET A 1 18.95 64.19 -26.02
CA MET A 1 17.86 64.60 -25.12
C MET A 1 16.53 63.97 -25.49
N GLU A 2 15.95 64.23 -26.66
CA GLU A 2 14.61 63.69 -27.00
C GLU A 2 14.56 62.14 -27.07
N ALA A 3 15.56 61.51 -27.71
CA ALA A 3 15.66 60.06 -27.75
C ALA A 3 15.91 59.40 -26.38
N ASP A 4 16.62 60.09 -25.47
CA ASP A 4 16.95 59.55 -24.14
C ASP A 4 15.71 59.53 -23.24
N ALA A 5 14.88 60.58 -23.32
CA ALA A 5 13.58 60.65 -22.64
C ALA A 5 12.63 59.55 -23.12
N LEU A 6 12.59 59.27 -24.43
CA LEU A 6 11.77 58.19 -25.00
C LEU A 6 12.25 56.80 -24.58
N ILE A 7 13.55 56.59 -24.39
CA ILE A 7 14.10 55.33 -23.86
C ILE A 7 13.69 55.15 -22.40
N ALA A 8 13.85 56.19 -21.59
CA ALA A 8 13.45 56.19 -20.18
C ALA A 8 11.95 55.89 -20.03
N ALA A 9 11.09 56.57 -20.79
CA ALA A 9 9.64 56.37 -20.76
C ALA A 9 9.24 54.93 -21.11
N ARG A 10 9.84 54.34 -22.16
CA ARG A 10 9.57 52.94 -22.53
C ARG A 10 10.11 51.94 -21.51
N HIS A 11 11.24 52.24 -20.87
CA HIS A 11 11.78 51.40 -19.80
C HIS A 11 10.87 51.41 -18.57
N GLN A 12 10.41 52.59 -18.16
CA GLN A 12 9.51 52.77 -17.02
C GLN A 12 8.15 52.07 -17.25
N ALA A 13 7.61 52.13 -18.47
CA ALA A 13 6.38 51.42 -18.82
C ALA A 13 6.48 49.90 -18.71
N LEU A 14 7.70 49.35 -18.78
CA LEU A 14 7.97 47.91 -18.69
C LEU A 14 8.54 47.51 -17.32
N GLU A 15 8.69 48.47 -16.41
CA GLU A 15 9.21 48.23 -15.07
C GLU A 15 8.21 47.38 -14.26
N GLY A 16 8.71 46.34 -13.59
CA GLY A 16 7.88 45.38 -12.85
C GLY A 16 7.18 44.30 -13.70
N ILE A 17 7.11 44.47 -15.02
CA ILE A 17 6.54 43.46 -15.95
C ILE A 17 7.61 42.48 -16.42
N LEU A 18 8.80 43.00 -16.75
CA LEU A 18 9.90 42.18 -17.29
C LEU A 18 10.75 41.56 -16.18
N ASP A 19 11.09 40.28 -16.36
CA ASP A 19 12.11 39.60 -15.56
C ASP A 19 13.52 40.19 -15.81
N GLU A 20 14.49 39.82 -14.96
CA GLU A 20 15.86 40.33 -15.02
C GLU A 20 16.51 40.15 -16.40
N ARG A 21 16.27 39.01 -17.06
CA ARG A 21 16.86 38.68 -18.36
C ARG A 21 16.17 39.47 -19.47
N GLN A 22 14.85 39.52 -19.47
CA GLN A 22 14.06 40.27 -20.44
C GLN A 22 14.41 41.76 -20.41
N ARG A 23 14.52 42.34 -19.20
CA ARG A 23 14.94 43.73 -19.01
C ARG A 23 16.33 43.99 -19.59
N ARG A 24 17.28 43.07 -19.35
CA ARG A 24 18.64 43.13 -19.90
C ARG A 24 18.65 43.07 -21.43
N LEU A 25 17.87 42.18 -22.02
CA LEU A 25 17.78 42.01 -23.48
C LEU A 25 17.11 43.23 -24.13
N TYR A 26 16.05 43.77 -23.52
CA TYR A 26 15.40 44.98 -24.00
C TYR A 26 16.36 46.18 -24.03
N ALA A 27 17.08 46.44 -22.93
CA ALA A 27 18.09 47.49 -22.88
C ALA A 27 19.23 47.27 -23.90
N ALA A 28 19.60 46.01 -24.17
CA ALA A 28 20.59 45.70 -25.19
C ALA A 28 20.08 45.96 -26.63
N VAL A 29 18.80 45.68 -26.92
CA VAL A 29 18.20 46.03 -28.22
C VAL A 29 18.21 47.54 -28.43
N GLU A 30 17.79 48.32 -27.42
CA GLU A 30 17.83 49.79 -27.47
C GLU A 30 19.26 50.31 -27.73
N ALA A 31 20.24 49.75 -27.03
CA ALA A 31 21.63 50.13 -27.20
C ALA A 31 22.17 49.78 -28.61
N LYS A 32 21.69 48.66 -29.20
CA LYS A 32 22.06 48.23 -30.55
C LYS A 32 21.51 49.18 -31.61
N VAL A 33 20.26 49.64 -31.46
CA VAL A 33 19.60 50.55 -32.41
C VAL A 33 20.31 51.91 -32.44
N LEU A 34 20.75 52.42 -31.28
CA LEU A 34 21.45 53.70 -31.18
C LEU A 34 22.89 53.68 -31.72
N GLY A 35 23.47 52.51 -31.95
CA GLY A 35 24.83 52.38 -32.48
C GLY A 35 25.91 52.91 -31.52
N HIS A 36 26.85 53.70 -32.05
CA HIS A 36 28.01 54.19 -31.30
C HIS A 36 27.57 55.05 -30.09
N GLY A 37 28.03 54.70 -28.89
CA GLY A 37 27.63 55.37 -27.64
C GLY A 37 26.28 54.93 -27.07
N GLY A 38 25.53 54.04 -27.74
CA GLY A 38 24.21 53.59 -27.32
C GLY A 38 24.17 52.97 -25.91
N VAL A 39 25.17 52.16 -25.55
CA VAL A 39 25.27 51.54 -24.22
C VAL A 39 25.36 52.58 -23.10
N LYS A 40 26.12 53.66 -23.31
CA LYS A 40 26.27 54.74 -22.34
C LYS A 40 24.92 55.46 -22.15
N ARG A 41 24.27 55.84 -23.26
CA ARG A 41 23.00 56.57 -23.26
C ARG A 41 21.86 55.76 -22.65
N VAL A 42 21.73 54.48 -23.00
CA VAL A 42 20.70 53.61 -22.41
C VAL A 42 20.96 53.41 -20.92
N SER A 43 22.22 53.24 -20.49
CA SER A 43 22.55 53.12 -19.07
C SER A 43 22.17 54.37 -18.28
N GLU A 44 22.45 55.56 -18.81
CA GLU A 44 22.08 56.84 -18.20
C GLU A 44 20.56 57.07 -18.18
N ALA A 45 19.84 56.67 -19.23
CA ALA A 45 18.39 56.83 -19.33
C ALA A 45 17.58 55.82 -18.48
N THR A 46 18.10 54.62 -18.27
CA THR A 46 17.35 53.50 -17.63
C THR A 46 17.88 53.09 -16.27
N GLY A 47 19.07 53.55 -15.89
CA GLY A 47 19.76 53.10 -14.67
C GLY A 47 20.33 51.68 -14.75
N VAL A 48 20.13 50.96 -15.86
CA VAL A 48 20.69 49.61 -16.04
C VAL A 48 22.22 49.70 -16.17
N ALA A 49 22.95 48.88 -15.41
CA ALA A 49 24.41 48.85 -15.46
C ALA A 49 24.93 48.54 -16.87
N ARG A 50 25.94 49.31 -17.33
CA ARG A 50 26.56 49.13 -18.65
C ARG A 50 27.01 47.68 -18.90
N GLY A 51 27.52 46.99 -17.87
CA GLY A 51 27.92 45.59 -17.95
C GLY A 51 26.75 44.64 -18.28
N SER A 52 25.57 44.90 -17.74
CA SER A 52 24.35 44.13 -18.05
C SER A 52 23.92 44.35 -19.50
N ILE A 53 23.93 45.58 -19.99
CA ILE A 53 23.59 45.90 -21.38
C ILE A 53 24.56 45.20 -22.35
N MET A 54 25.86 45.25 -22.05
CA MET A 54 26.89 44.54 -22.83
C MET A 54 26.71 43.02 -22.82
N ALA A 55 26.35 42.44 -21.67
CA ALA A 55 26.03 41.01 -21.57
C ALA A 55 24.79 40.65 -22.41
N GLY A 56 23.77 41.51 -22.42
CA GLY A 56 22.59 41.35 -23.28
C GLY A 56 22.94 41.43 -24.77
N LEU A 57 23.82 42.35 -25.19
CA LEU A 57 24.30 42.45 -26.58
C LEU A 57 25.03 41.19 -27.02
N LYS A 58 25.86 40.61 -26.13
CA LYS A 58 26.56 39.34 -26.39
C LYS A 58 25.58 38.18 -26.54
N GLU A 59 24.54 38.13 -25.70
CA GLU A 59 23.48 37.12 -25.76
C GLU A 59 22.59 37.24 -27.02
N LEU A 60 22.34 38.46 -27.51
CA LEU A 60 21.60 38.68 -28.76
C LEU A 60 22.40 38.28 -30.00
N LYS A 61 23.73 38.48 -29.97
CA LYS A 61 24.63 38.24 -31.11
C LYS A 61 24.92 36.75 -31.32
N ASP A 62 25.01 35.98 -30.24
CA ASP A 62 25.49 34.59 -30.29
C ASP A 62 24.43 33.61 -29.79
N PRO A 63 23.94 32.68 -30.63
CA PRO A 63 22.99 31.65 -30.24
C PRO A 63 23.45 30.79 -29.06
N GLU A 64 24.76 30.52 -28.93
CA GLU A 64 25.35 29.72 -27.83
C GLU A 64 25.20 30.40 -26.46
N ASN A 65 25.07 31.73 -26.44
CA ASN A 65 24.91 32.48 -25.21
C ASN A 65 23.45 32.60 -24.74
N ARG A 66 22.48 32.12 -25.54
CA ARG A 66 21.06 32.17 -25.20
C ARG A 66 20.70 31.13 -24.15
N LEU A 67 20.03 31.57 -23.09
CA LEU A 67 19.46 30.65 -22.11
C LEU A 67 18.25 29.90 -22.70
N PRO A 68 18.03 28.62 -22.31
CA PRO A 68 16.83 27.87 -22.65
C PRO A 68 15.55 28.63 -22.27
N GLN A 69 14.46 28.39 -23.01
CA GLN A 69 13.17 29.02 -22.75
C GLN A 69 12.72 28.79 -21.30
N GLY A 70 12.30 29.86 -20.61
CA GLY A 70 11.90 29.83 -19.20
C GLY A 70 13.03 29.97 -18.16
N ARG A 71 14.31 30.02 -18.56
CA ARG A 71 15.43 30.32 -17.63
C ARG A 71 15.85 31.79 -17.66
N VAL A 72 15.94 32.37 -16.46
CA VAL A 72 16.43 33.75 -16.23
C VAL A 72 17.96 33.79 -16.01
N ARG A 73 18.55 32.72 -15.45
CA ARG A 73 20.00 32.64 -15.11
C ARG A 73 20.66 31.35 -15.62
N ARG A 74 21.99 31.38 -15.82
CA ARG A 74 22.81 30.18 -16.14
C ARG A 74 22.84 29.21 -14.96
N SER A 75 22.94 27.91 -15.25
CA SER A 75 23.20 26.89 -14.22
C SER A 75 24.56 27.11 -13.57
N GLY A 76 24.67 26.84 -12.26
CA GLY A 76 25.93 26.88 -11.52
C GLY A 76 25.98 27.81 -10.31
N GLY A 77 24.93 28.59 -10.04
CA GLY A 77 24.84 29.46 -8.85
C GLY A 77 24.34 28.78 -7.56
N GLY A 78 24.12 27.46 -7.60
CA GLY A 78 23.65 26.70 -6.44
C GLY A 78 24.77 26.31 -5.47
N ARG A 79 24.42 25.96 -4.24
CA ARG A 79 25.36 25.39 -3.27
C ARG A 79 26.01 24.14 -3.87
N LYS A 80 27.36 24.09 -3.90
CA LYS A 80 28.14 22.91 -4.31
C LYS A 80 27.66 21.67 -3.56
N ARG A 81 27.63 20.50 -4.20
CA ARG A 81 27.13 19.27 -3.58
C ARG A 81 28.04 18.90 -2.40
N LEU A 82 27.48 18.23 -1.39
CA LEU A 82 28.26 17.83 -0.20
C LEU A 82 29.44 16.92 -0.59
N VAL A 83 29.21 16.01 -1.53
CA VAL A 83 30.22 15.09 -2.09
C VAL A 83 31.37 15.81 -2.80
N ASP A 84 31.14 17.02 -3.34
CA ASP A 84 32.19 17.82 -3.96
C ASP A 84 33.07 18.53 -2.91
N ARG A 85 32.60 18.65 -1.67
CA ARG A 85 33.32 19.28 -0.55
C ARG A 85 33.98 18.27 0.37
N ASP A 86 33.47 17.05 0.39
CA ASP A 86 33.92 15.94 1.22
C ASP A 86 34.00 14.69 0.34
N PRO A 87 35.16 14.47 -0.34
CA PRO A 87 35.32 13.39 -1.31
C PRO A 87 35.20 11.99 -0.67
N ASP A 88 35.56 11.88 0.60
CA ASP A 88 35.62 10.61 1.33
C ASP A 88 34.26 10.22 1.97
N LEU A 89 33.30 11.15 2.00
CA LEU A 89 31.95 10.95 2.55
C LEU A 89 31.20 9.78 1.92
N LEU A 90 31.31 9.59 0.60
CA LEU A 90 30.64 8.49 -0.09
C LEU A 90 31.25 7.14 0.32
N VAL A 91 32.57 7.07 0.40
CA VAL A 91 33.30 5.86 0.81
C VAL A 91 32.98 5.51 2.27
N ALA A 92 32.94 6.50 3.15
CA ALA A 92 32.57 6.31 4.56
C ALA A 92 31.10 5.86 4.70
N LEU A 93 30.18 6.43 3.92
CA LEU A 93 28.78 6.02 3.92
C LEU A 93 28.61 4.58 3.40
N GLU A 94 29.30 4.20 2.33
CA GLU A 94 29.30 2.83 1.83
C GLU A 94 29.84 1.84 2.86
N GLY A 95 30.96 2.16 3.55
CA GLY A 95 31.52 1.30 4.60
C GLY A 95 30.62 1.12 5.84
N LEU A 96 29.73 2.07 6.12
CA LEU A 96 28.73 1.95 7.19
C LEU A 96 27.49 1.13 6.78
N VAL A 97 27.23 1.03 5.48
CA VAL A 97 26.11 0.30 4.90
C VAL A 97 26.53 -1.11 4.48
N ASP A 98 27.83 -1.34 4.25
CA ASP A 98 28.45 -2.62 3.93
C ASP A 98 29.74 -2.82 4.76
N PRO A 99 29.63 -3.34 6.01
CA PRO A 99 30.78 -3.55 6.89
C PRO A 99 31.77 -4.62 6.39
N ALA A 100 31.43 -5.39 5.34
CA ALA A 100 32.24 -6.48 4.82
C ALA A 100 33.16 -6.06 3.65
N ALA A 101 33.04 -4.82 3.15
CA ALA A 101 33.72 -4.36 1.94
C ALA A 101 35.20 -3.94 2.14
N ARG A 102 36.00 -4.70 2.89
CA ARG A 102 37.45 -4.77 2.61
C ARG A 102 37.68 -5.95 1.66
N GLY A 103 37.35 -5.74 0.38
CA GLY A 103 37.87 -6.53 -0.72
C GLY A 103 36.92 -7.58 -1.32
N ASP A 104 35.82 -7.16 -1.94
CA ASP A 104 35.27 -7.88 -3.10
C ASP A 104 34.32 -6.96 -3.93
N PRO A 105 34.60 -6.64 -5.21
CA PRO A 105 33.73 -5.81 -6.05
C PRO A 105 32.37 -6.42 -6.43
N GLN A 106 32.07 -7.69 -6.08
CA GLN A 106 30.84 -8.39 -6.49
C GLN A 106 30.07 -9.09 -5.34
N SER A 107 29.75 -8.40 -4.25
CA SER A 107 28.85 -8.97 -3.22
C SER A 107 27.39 -8.49 -3.38
N PRO A 108 26.39 -9.39 -3.56
CA PRO A 108 25.00 -9.05 -3.86
C PRO A 108 24.12 -8.74 -2.62
N LEU A 109 24.68 -8.62 -1.42
CA LEU A 109 23.93 -8.39 -0.18
C LEU A 109 24.31 -7.05 0.47
N ARG A 110 23.80 -5.96 -0.09
CA ARG A 110 23.93 -4.59 0.47
C ARG A 110 22.71 -4.24 1.31
N TRP A 111 22.77 -4.39 2.64
CA TRP A 111 21.68 -3.99 3.55
C TRP A 111 22.22 -3.47 4.89
N THR A 112 21.53 -2.47 5.46
CA THR A 112 21.86 -1.91 6.78
C THR A 112 20.62 -1.87 7.67
N CYS A 113 20.77 -2.27 8.94
CA CYS A 113 19.73 -2.11 9.98
C CYS A 113 19.74 -0.72 10.62
N LYS A 114 20.66 0.17 10.22
CA LYS A 114 20.85 1.48 10.84
C LYS A 114 19.88 2.50 10.25
N SER A 115 19.26 3.30 11.12
CA SER A 115 18.44 4.43 10.69
C SER A 115 19.29 5.54 10.06
N LEU A 116 18.69 6.40 9.22
CA LEU A 116 19.37 7.56 8.62
C LEU A 116 20.01 8.49 9.67
N LYS A 117 19.44 8.57 10.87
CA LYS A 117 19.97 9.35 11.99
C LYS A 117 21.22 8.71 12.60
N GLN A 118 21.24 7.38 12.72
CA GLN A 118 22.42 6.65 13.19
C GLN A 118 23.56 6.72 12.18
N LEU A 119 23.27 6.57 10.89
CA LEU A 119 24.26 6.75 9.82
C LEU A 119 24.85 8.17 9.82
N ALA A 120 24.01 9.20 9.95
CA ALA A 120 24.49 10.58 10.03
C ALA A 120 25.36 10.85 11.28
N ARG A 121 25.01 10.24 12.42
CA ARG A 121 25.80 10.35 13.65
C ARG A 121 27.17 9.69 13.50
N GLU A 122 27.22 8.46 13.00
CA GLU A 122 28.48 7.73 12.82
C GLU A 122 29.38 8.38 11.76
N LEU A 123 28.79 8.93 10.68
CA LEU A 123 29.53 9.75 9.71
C LEU A 123 30.09 11.02 10.36
N SER A 124 29.31 11.67 11.23
CA SER A 124 29.77 12.85 11.96
C SER A 124 30.88 12.51 12.97
N GLU A 125 30.84 11.34 13.60
CA GLU A 125 31.89 10.82 14.48
C GLU A 125 33.18 10.49 13.69
N GLN A 126 33.06 10.11 12.41
CA GLN A 126 34.18 9.92 11.48
C GLN A 126 34.70 11.23 10.85
N GLY A 127 34.13 12.39 11.21
CA GLY A 127 34.56 13.70 10.74
C GLY A 127 33.72 14.30 9.60
N HIS A 128 32.76 13.54 9.06
CA HIS A 128 31.89 13.96 7.97
C HIS A 128 30.62 14.64 8.49
N ARG A 129 30.59 15.98 8.54
CA ARG A 129 29.40 16.72 9.02
C ARG A 129 28.26 16.63 8.01
N ILE A 130 27.32 15.72 8.26
CA ILE A 130 26.16 15.47 7.39
C ILE A 130 24.84 15.36 8.16
N SER A 131 23.75 15.80 7.55
CA SER A 131 22.39 15.62 8.08
C SER A 131 21.78 14.28 7.63
N HIS A 132 20.90 13.71 8.43
CA HIS A 132 20.14 12.50 8.06
C HIS A 132 19.34 12.63 6.75
N VAL A 133 18.89 13.84 6.39
CA VAL A 133 18.21 14.12 5.11
C VAL A 133 19.18 13.98 3.95
N SER A 134 20.39 14.52 4.10
CA SER A 134 21.46 14.41 3.11
C SER A 134 21.92 12.95 2.95
N VAL A 135 22.02 12.18 4.05
CA VAL A 135 22.28 10.73 3.99
C VAL A 135 21.20 10.01 3.17
N GLY A 136 19.92 10.34 3.36
CA GLY A 136 18.82 9.74 2.59
C GLY A 136 18.86 10.07 1.09
N ILE A 137 19.35 11.25 0.72
CA ILE A 137 19.56 11.63 -0.68
C ILE A 137 20.72 10.84 -1.29
N LEU A 138 21.86 10.77 -0.58
CA LEU A 138 23.04 10.03 -1.05
C LEU A 138 22.77 8.53 -1.19
N LEU A 139 22.03 7.93 -0.25
CA LEU A 139 21.59 6.54 -0.36
C LEU A 139 20.75 6.31 -1.61
N LYS A 140 19.82 7.22 -1.95
CA LYS A 140 19.04 7.12 -3.19
C LYS A 140 19.89 7.26 -4.44
N GLU A 141 20.87 8.17 -4.44
CA GLU A 141 21.83 8.32 -5.55
C GLU A 141 22.71 7.07 -5.73
N LEU A 142 23.05 6.39 -4.62
CA LEU A 142 23.74 5.10 -4.60
C LEU A 142 22.84 3.89 -4.91
N GLY A 143 21.57 4.13 -5.28
CA GLY A 143 20.62 3.08 -5.67
C GLY A 143 19.91 2.37 -4.50
N TYR A 144 20.12 2.82 -3.26
CA TYR A 144 19.40 2.30 -2.09
C TYR A 144 18.01 2.91 -2.01
N SER A 145 17.05 2.08 -1.61
CA SER A 145 15.67 2.50 -1.36
C SER A 145 15.15 1.80 -0.11
N LEU A 146 14.12 2.38 0.51
CA LEU A 146 13.42 1.72 1.61
C LEU A 146 12.68 0.51 1.04
N GLN A 147 13.23 -0.68 1.26
CA GLN A 147 12.62 -1.94 0.87
C GLN A 147 11.93 -2.55 2.08
N GLY A 148 10.63 -2.82 1.98
CA GLY A 148 9.95 -3.70 2.92
C GLY A 148 10.26 -5.15 2.61
N ASN A 149 10.17 -6.04 3.61
CA ASN A 149 10.31 -7.48 3.36
C ASN A 149 9.24 -7.94 2.34
N ARG A 150 9.68 -8.30 1.14
CA ARG A 150 8.83 -8.92 0.13
C ARG A 150 8.83 -10.43 0.40
N LYS A 151 7.68 -11.00 0.74
CA LYS A 151 7.50 -12.46 0.84
C LYS A 151 7.54 -13.06 -0.57
N THR A 152 8.74 -13.27 -1.14
CA THR A 152 8.95 -13.87 -2.48
C THR A 152 9.40 -15.31 -2.46
N LEU A 153 9.76 -15.86 -1.30
CA LEU A 153 9.99 -17.29 -1.13
C LEU A 153 8.65 -18.00 -0.97
N GLU A 154 7.90 -18.13 -2.06
CA GLU A 154 6.83 -19.13 -2.15
C GLU A 154 7.48 -20.49 -2.40
N GLY A 155 6.98 -21.53 -1.72
CA GLY A 155 7.47 -22.91 -1.88
C GLY A 155 7.41 -23.37 -3.34
N THR A 156 8.14 -24.46 -3.63
CA THR A 156 8.27 -25.13 -4.94
C THR A 156 7.06 -24.91 -5.85
N ASP A 157 7.31 -24.36 -7.05
CA ASP A 157 6.30 -24.15 -8.10
C ASP A 157 5.38 -25.37 -8.22
N HIS A 158 4.14 -25.23 -7.76
CA HIS A 158 3.14 -26.25 -7.99
C HIS A 158 2.81 -26.20 -9.49
N PRO A 159 3.02 -27.30 -10.25
CA PRO A 159 2.87 -27.31 -11.72
C PRO A 159 1.48 -26.82 -12.17
N ASP A 160 0.45 -27.10 -11.36
CA ASP A 160 -0.94 -26.74 -11.69
C ASP A 160 -1.42 -25.40 -11.12
N ARG A 161 -0.53 -24.57 -10.54
CA ARG A 161 -0.92 -23.32 -9.87
C ARG A 161 -1.71 -22.39 -10.82
N ASP A 162 -1.19 -22.17 -12.02
CA ASP A 162 -1.83 -21.30 -13.01
C ASP A 162 -3.15 -21.90 -13.53
N ALA A 163 -3.20 -23.23 -13.71
CA ALA A 163 -4.42 -23.92 -14.12
C ALA A 163 -5.52 -23.77 -13.06
N GLN A 164 -5.20 -23.89 -11.77
CA GLN A 164 -6.14 -23.67 -10.68
C GLN A 164 -6.63 -22.22 -10.61
N PHE A 165 -5.77 -21.23 -10.86
CA PHE A 165 -6.21 -19.84 -10.94
C PHE A 165 -7.20 -19.58 -12.08
N ARG A 166 -6.91 -20.13 -13.26
CA ARG A 166 -7.83 -20.03 -14.41
C ARG A 166 -9.16 -20.72 -14.13
N TYR A 167 -9.13 -21.88 -13.49
CA TYR A 167 -10.33 -22.61 -13.09
C TYR A 167 -11.20 -21.80 -12.12
N ILE A 168 -10.60 -21.25 -11.05
CA ILE A 168 -11.30 -20.39 -10.09
C ILE A 168 -11.90 -19.17 -10.80
N GLN A 169 -11.12 -18.52 -11.67
CA GLN A 169 -11.59 -17.36 -12.42
C GLN A 169 -12.78 -17.70 -13.32
N GLU A 170 -12.71 -18.81 -14.05
CA GLU A 170 -13.79 -19.27 -14.93
C GLU A 170 -15.07 -19.52 -14.13
N LYS A 171 -14.98 -20.26 -13.02
CA LYS A 171 -16.14 -20.56 -12.16
C LYS A 171 -16.70 -19.31 -11.51
N THR A 172 -15.85 -18.41 -11.03
CA THR A 172 -16.27 -17.12 -10.47
C THR A 172 -16.98 -16.29 -11.52
N GLN A 173 -16.47 -16.22 -12.75
CA GLN A 173 -17.13 -15.47 -13.81
C GLN A 173 -18.48 -16.08 -14.18
N GLN A 174 -18.56 -17.41 -14.31
CA GLN A 174 -19.83 -18.12 -14.57
C GLN A 174 -20.89 -17.82 -13.50
N ALA A 175 -20.50 -17.86 -12.22
CA ALA A 175 -21.40 -17.56 -11.12
C ALA A 175 -21.85 -16.09 -11.11
N LEU A 176 -20.92 -15.15 -11.33
CA LEU A 176 -21.23 -13.72 -11.42
C LEU A 176 -22.16 -13.40 -12.60
N ASP A 177 -21.92 -13.98 -13.77
CA ASP A 177 -22.75 -13.81 -14.97
C ASP A 177 -24.17 -14.38 -14.76
N ALA A 178 -24.28 -15.44 -13.96
CA ALA A 178 -25.55 -16.02 -13.54
C ALA A 178 -26.19 -15.33 -12.31
N VAL A 179 -25.62 -14.19 -11.87
CA VAL A 179 -26.09 -13.40 -10.72
C VAL A 179 -26.16 -14.24 -9.43
N GLN A 180 -25.23 -15.17 -9.28
CA GLN A 180 -25.08 -15.99 -8.09
C GLN A 180 -24.13 -15.32 -7.08
N PRO A 181 -24.36 -15.48 -5.77
CA PRO A 181 -23.46 -14.96 -4.76
C PRO A 181 -22.07 -15.61 -4.88
N VAL A 182 -21.03 -14.77 -5.04
CA VAL A 182 -19.62 -15.20 -5.00
C VAL A 182 -18.90 -14.50 -3.86
N ILE A 183 -18.44 -15.30 -2.91
CA ILE A 183 -17.72 -14.81 -1.73
C ILE A 183 -16.29 -15.34 -1.65
N SER A 184 -15.41 -14.48 -1.16
CA SER A 184 -14.04 -14.81 -0.80
C SER A 184 -13.92 -14.77 0.72
N VAL A 185 -13.42 -15.87 1.31
CA VAL A 185 -13.41 -16.05 2.76
C VAL A 185 -12.01 -16.37 3.26
N ASP A 186 -11.67 -15.85 4.43
CA ASP A 186 -10.40 -16.11 5.11
C ASP A 186 -10.42 -15.61 6.57
N THR A 187 -9.49 -16.09 7.39
CA THR A 187 -9.25 -15.57 8.74
C THR A 187 -8.10 -14.57 8.72
N LYS A 188 -8.34 -13.36 9.23
CA LYS A 188 -7.25 -12.43 9.52
C LYS A 188 -6.39 -12.97 10.68
N LYS A 189 -5.10 -12.65 10.67
CA LYS A 189 -4.19 -12.90 11.80
C LYS A 189 -4.86 -12.48 13.12
N LYS A 190 -4.73 -13.34 14.14
CA LYS A 190 -5.22 -13.07 15.50
C LYS A 190 -4.59 -11.80 16.04
N GLU A 191 -5.43 -10.87 16.50
CA GLU A 191 -5.00 -9.61 17.09
C GLU A 191 -5.10 -9.69 18.62
N LEU A 192 -4.13 -9.08 19.30
CA LEU A 192 -4.16 -8.94 20.75
C LEU A 192 -5.11 -7.80 21.11
N VAL A 193 -6.08 -8.09 21.99
CA VAL A 193 -7.01 -7.07 22.48
C VAL A 193 -6.41 -6.44 23.72
N GLY A 194 -6.15 -5.15 23.65
CA GLY A 194 -5.53 -4.38 24.72
C GLY A 194 -4.78 -3.17 24.19
N ASN A 195 -4.21 -2.40 25.12
CA ASN A 195 -3.50 -1.18 24.81
C ASN A 195 -2.07 -1.46 24.31
N TYR A 196 -1.93 -2.21 23.23
CA TYR A 196 -0.64 -2.64 22.67
C TYR A 196 -0.18 -1.77 21.51
N LYS A 197 1.12 -1.83 21.22
CA LYS A 197 1.72 -1.10 20.10
C LYS A 197 1.32 -1.73 18.76
N ASN A 198 0.43 -1.08 18.03
CA ASN A 198 0.18 -1.40 16.63
C ASN A 198 1.15 -0.67 15.69
N ALA A 199 1.64 -1.40 14.68
CA ALA A 199 2.51 -0.82 13.66
C ALA A 199 1.73 0.22 12.83
N GLY A 200 2.32 1.39 12.65
CA GLY A 200 1.70 2.52 11.93
C GLY A 200 1.99 3.85 12.59
N GLN A 201 1.63 4.94 11.91
CA GLN A 201 1.70 6.31 12.43
C GLN A 201 0.40 7.01 12.05
N GLU A 202 -0.17 7.75 13.00
CA GLU A 202 -1.31 8.64 12.78
C GLU A 202 -0.93 10.07 13.15
N TRP A 203 -1.59 11.03 12.51
CA TRP A 203 -1.45 12.44 12.84
C TRP A 203 -2.13 12.74 14.17
N ARG A 204 -1.36 13.24 15.13
CA ARG A 204 -1.84 13.71 16.44
C ARG A 204 -1.20 15.06 16.78
N PRO A 205 -1.80 15.86 17.68
CA PRO A 205 -1.17 17.05 18.23
C PRO A 205 0.26 16.78 18.69
N GLN A 206 1.16 17.72 18.42
CA GLN A 206 2.57 17.56 18.73
C GLN A 206 2.77 17.40 20.25
N GLY A 207 3.42 16.32 20.67
CA GLY A 207 3.71 16.04 22.08
C GLY A 207 2.70 15.12 22.78
N GLU A 208 1.65 14.66 22.08
CA GLU A 208 0.60 13.80 22.64
C GLU A 208 0.55 12.42 21.95
N PRO A 209 1.62 11.60 22.03
CA PRO A 209 1.57 10.24 21.52
C PRO A 209 0.60 9.39 22.35
N GLU A 210 -0.06 8.44 21.69
CA GLU A 210 -0.86 7.44 22.40
C GLU A 210 0.04 6.53 23.23
N VAL A 211 -0.18 6.51 24.54
CA VAL A 211 0.62 5.67 25.46
C VAL A 211 0.09 4.25 25.37
N VAL A 212 0.96 3.34 24.95
CA VAL A 212 0.69 1.89 24.86
C VAL A 212 1.55 1.13 25.87
N GLN A 213 1.11 -0.06 26.25
CA GLN A 213 1.85 -0.95 27.14
C GLN A 213 3.19 -1.36 26.52
N VAL A 214 4.22 -1.47 27.39
CA VAL A 214 5.60 -1.83 26.99
C VAL A 214 5.71 -3.32 26.62
N HIS A 215 4.78 -4.15 27.10
CA HIS A 215 4.80 -5.60 26.89
C HIS A 215 3.46 -6.12 26.35
N ASP A 216 3.53 -6.94 25.31
CA ASP A 216 2.38 -7.55 24.64
C ASP A 216 1.93 -8.86 25.36
N PHE A 217 1.70 -8.81 26.67
CA PHE A 217 1.16 -9.96 27.40
C PHE A 217 -0.36 -10.03 27.23
N VAL A 218 -0.87 -11.15 26.71
CA VAL A 218 -2.32 -11.39 26.58
C VAL A 218 -3.02 -11.06 27.89
N ASP A 219 -3.86 -10.04 27.87
CA ASP A 219 -4.75 -9.73 28.98
C ASP A 219 -5.72 -10.92 29.16
N LYS A 220 -5.78 -11.46 30.39
CA LYS A 220 -6.58 -12.65 30.68
C LYS A 220 -8.09 -12.38 30.59
N GLU A 221 -8.52 -11.14 30.74
CA GLU A 221 -9.93 -10.72 30.64
C GLU A 221 -10.30 -10.31 29.22
N LEU A 222 -9.42 -9.61 28.49
CA LEU A 222 -9.70 -9.15 27.11
C LEU A 222 -9.33 -10.17 26.04
N GLY A 223 -8.40 -11.09 26.30
CA GLY A 223 -8.09 -12.22 25.43
C GLY A 223 -7.55 -11.84 24.04
N ARG A 224 -8.05 -12.53 23.01
CA ARG A 224 -7.65 -12.34 21.60
C ARG A 224 -8.88 -12.20 20.74
N ALA A 225 -8.77 -11.37 19.70
CA ALA A 225 -9.78 -11.28 18.66
C ALA A 225 -9.34 -12.08 17.44
N ASN A 226 -10.22 -12.93 16.93
CA ASN A 226 -10.03 -13.64 15.66
C ASN A 226 -11.03 -13.07 14.64
N PRO A 227 -10.62 -12.12 13.77
CA PRO A 227 -11.49 -11.60 12.72
C PRO A 227 -11.57 -12.62 11.58
N TYR A 228 -12.74 -13.21 11.38
CA TYR A 228 -13.03 -14.00 10.18
C TYR A 228 -13.84 -13.16 9.22
N GLY A 229 -13.42 -13.11 7.96
CA GLY A 229 -14.02 -12.23 6.96
C GLY A 229 -14.69 -12.97 5.82
N VAL A 230 -15.73 -12.34 5.28
CA VAL A 230 -16.44 -12.72 4.06
C VAL A 230 -16.46 -11.48 3.16
N TYR A 231 -15.90 -11.57 1.96
CA TYR A 231 -15.92 -10.51 0.97
C TYR A 231 -16.78 -10.91 -0.23
N ASP A 232 -17.86 -10.17 -0.46
CA ASP A 232 -18.74 -10.33 -1.62
C ASP A 232 -18.11 -9.62 -2.83
N LEU A 233 -17.82 -10.39 -3.88
CA LEU A 233 -17.14 -9.91 -5.08
C LEU A 233 -18.03 -9.03 -5.95
N ALA A 234 -19.34 -9.28 -6.00
CA ALA A 234 -20.26 -8.54 -6.86
C ALA A 234 -20.63 -7.19 -6.23
N GLN A 235 -20.86 -7.17 -4.91
CA GLN A 235 -21.32 -5.99 -4.19
C GLN A 235 -20.17 -5.09 -3.69
N ASN A 236 -18.93 -5.59 -3.78
CA ASN A 236 -17.77 -4.94 -3.16
C ASN A 236 -18.04 -4.62 -1.69
N ALA A 237 -18.58 -5.60 -0.96
CA ALA A 237 -18.98 -5.45 0.44
C ALA A 237 -18.37 -6.57 1.28
N GLY A 238 -18.02 -6.26 2.53
CA GLY A 238 -17.43 -7.20 3.48
C GLY A 238 -18.29 -7.39 4.72
N TRP A 239 -18.30 -8.60 5.25
CA TRP A 239 -18.73 -8.90 6.60
C TRP A 239 -17.54 -9.47 7.38
N VAL A 240 -17.36 -9.04 8.63
CA VAL A 240 -16.34 -9.58 9.52
C VAL A 240 -16.95 -9.95 10.86
N SER A 241 -16.86 -11.23 11.23
CA SER A 241 -17.17 -11.66 12.60
C SER A 241 -15.88 -11.62 13.43
N VAL A 242 -15.94 -10.92 14.56
CA VAL A 242 -14.84 -10.84 15.52
C VAL A 242 -15.09 -11.87 16.61
N GLY A 243 -14.48 -13.05 16.46
CA GLY A 243 -14.63 -14.14 17.41
C GLY A 243 -13.76 -13.95 18.65
N THR A 244 -14.34 -14.23 19.82
CA THR A 244 -13.65 -14.15 21.12
C THR A 244 -13.00 -15.47 21.54
N ASP A 245 -13.28 -16.56 20.84
CA ASP A 245 -12.74 -17.90 21.14
C ASP A 245 -11.73 -18.37 20.07
N HIS A 246 -11.91 -19.56 19.49
CA HIS A 246 -10.97 -20.17 18.57
C HIS A 246 -11.40 -20.05 17.12
N ASP A 247 -10.44 -19.73 16.25
CA ASP A 247 -10.61 -19.91 14.80
C ASP A 247 -10.72 -21.40 14.46
N THR A 248 -11.96 -21.85 14.25
CA THR A 248 -12.34 -23.22 13.90
C THR A 248 -13.21 -23.22 12.65
N ALA A 249 -13.37 -24.39 12.03
CA ALA A 249 -14.23 -24.52 10.85
C ALA A 249 -15.70 -24.12 11.16
N SER A 250 -16.20 -24.44 12.37
CA SER A 250 -17.52 -24.04 12.83
C SER A 250 -17.65 -22.52 12.94
N PHE A 251 -16.61 -21.82 13.40
CA PHE A 251 -16.59 -20.34 13.43
C PHE A 251 -16.58 -19.74 12.02
N ALA A 252 -15.79 -20.31 11.11
CA ALA A 252 -15.75 -19.90 9.70
C ALA A 252 -17.14 -20.00 9.05
N VAL A 253 -17.80 -21.16 9.18
CA VAL A 253 -19.14 -21.39 8.62
C VAL A 253 -20.20 -20.53 9.32
N ALA A 254 -20.12 -20.33 10.64
CA ALA A 254 -21.02 -19.42 11.34
C ALA A 254 -20.88 -17.97 10.87
N THR A 255 -19.67 -17.54 10.49
CA THR A 255 -19.43 -16.22 9.90
C THR A 255 -20.09 -16.09 8.53
N ILE A 256 -19.99 -17.12 7.69
CA ILE A 256 -20.69 -17.17 6.40
C ILE A 256 -22.21 -17.15 6.60
N ARG A 257 -22.72 -17.90 7.60
CA ARG A 257 -24.14 -17.88 7.97
C ARG A 257 -24.62 -16.47 8.31
N ARG A 258 -23.87 -15.74 9.14
CA ARG A 258 -24.23 -14.36 9.52
C ARG A 258 -24.19 -13.40 8.33
N TRP A 259 -23.18 -13.52 7.47
CA TRP A 259 -23.13 -12.74 6.24
C TRP A 259 -24.37 -13.02 5.37
N TRP A 260 -24.74 -14.28 5.18
CA TRP A 260 -25.91 -14.65 4.38
C TRP A 260 -27.19 -14.05 4.96
N LEU A 261 -27.48 -14.27 6.24
CA LEU A 261 -28.70 -13.79 6.87
C LEU A 261 -28.75 -12.25 6.99
N GLY A 262 -27.60 -11.60 7.23
CA GLY A 262 -27.53 -10.17 7.44
C GLY A 262 -27.38 -9.33 6.17
N MET A 263 -26.83 -9.91 5.10
CA MET A 263 -26.51 -9.18 3.87
C MET A 263 -26.85 -9.97 2.61
N GLY A 264 -26.44 -11.24 2.51
CA GLY A 264 -26.53 -12.01 1.26
C GLY A 264 -27.96 -12.31 0.81
N GLN A 265 -28.79 -12.86 1.69
CA GLN A 265 -30.16 -13.30 1.39
C GLN A 265 -31.03 -12.21 0.74
N PRO A 266 -31.10 -10.96 1.25
CA PRO A 266 -31.88 -9.90 0.59
C PRO A 266 -31.28 -9.42 -0.74
N LEU A 267 -29.97 -9.62 -0.96
CA LEU A 267 -29.28 -9.21 -2.19
C LEU A 267 -29.38 -10.28 -3.30
N TYR A 268 -29.56 -11.54 -2.94
CA TYR A 268 -29.64 -12.67 -3.86
C TYR A 268 -30.90 -13.54 -3.60
N PRO A 269 -32.12 -13.01 -3.82
CA PRO A 269 -33.36 -13.72 -3.54
C PRO A 269 -33.55 -14.99 -4.41
N ASP A 270 -33.01 -14.97 -5.63
CA ASP A 270 -33.11 -16.06 -6.61
C ASP A 270 -31.82 -16.91 -6.68
N ALA A 271 -31.01 -16.90 -5.61
CA ALA A 271 -29.79 -17.70 -5.57
C ALA A 271 -30.10 -19.20 -5.72
N LYS A 272 -29.34 -19.85 -6.61
CA LYS A 272 -29.37 -21.29 -6.91
C LYS A 272 -28.10 -22.00 -6.48
N GLU A 273 -27.01 -21.27 -6.28
CA GLU A 273 -25.75 -21.78 -5.74
C GLU A 273 -25.02 -20.65 -4.97
N LEU A 274 -24.29 -20.99 -3.91
CA LEU A 274 -23.31 -20.11 -3.28
C LEU A 274 -21.91 -20.54 -3.67
N MET A 275 -21.15 -19.65 -4.32
CA MET A 275 -19.75 -19.91 -4.64
C MET A 275 -18.82 -19.29 -3.59
N ILE A 276 -17.89 -20.10 -3.09
CA ILE A 276 -16.90 -19.73 -2.08
C ILE A 276 -15.48 -19.94 -2.64
N THR A 277 -14.67 -18.90 -2.64
CA THR A 277 -13.22 -19.01 -2.83
C THR A 277 -12.52 -18.92 -1.49
N ALA A 278 -11.70 -19.91 -1.14
CA ALA A 278 -11.04 -20.00 0.15
C ALA A 278 -9.58 -20.40 0.02
N ASP A 279 -8.78 -20.08 1.04
CA ASP A 279 -7.42 -20.61 1.13
C ASP A 279 -7.45 -22.12 1.42
N GLY A 280 -6.35 -22.81 1.09
CA GLY A 280 -6.22 -24.25 1.29
C GLY A 280 -5.86 -24.67 2.72
N GLY A 281 -5.67 -23.73 3.66
CA GLY A 281 -5.17 -23.97 5.02
C GLY A 281 -6.10 -23.44 6.12
N GLY A 282 -5.74 -23.64 7.39
CA GLY A 282 -6.51 -23.09 8.51
C GLY A 282 -7.88 -23.74 8.74
N SER A 283 -8.83 -22.96 9.24
CA SER A 283 -10.19 -23.41 9.59
C SER A 283 -11.06 -23.77 8.38
N ASN A 284 -10.80 -23.17 7.23
CA ASN A 284 -11.46 -23.43 5.94
C ASN A 284 -10.62 -24.30 5.00
N GLY A 285 -9.63 -25.04 5.51
CA GLY A 285 -8.73 -25.81 4.67
C GLY A 285 -9.41 -26.96 3.92
N SER A 286 -8.92 -27.25 2.71
CA SER A 286 -9.49 -28.27 1.81
C SER A 286 -9.51 -29.71 2.38
N ARG A 287 -8.58 -30.00 3.30
CA ARG A 287 -8.46 -31.29 4.00
C ARG A 287 -9.26 -31.36 5.31
N VAL A 288 -9.84 -30.26 5.76
CA VAL A 288 -10.54 -30.19 7.04
C VAL A 288 -11.93 -30.83 6.88
N ARG A 289 -12.15 -31.94 7.58
CA ARG A 289 -13.45 -32.65 7.53
C ARG A 289 -14.58 -31.85 8.18
N LEU A 290 -14.27 -31.17 9.29
CA LEU A 290 -15.24 -30.34 10.00
C LEU A 290 -15.77 -29.20 9.13
N TRP A 291 -14.91 -28.59 8.31
CA TRP A 291 -15.30 -27.59 7.32
C TRP A 291 -16.39 -28.12 6.38
N LYS A 292 -16.19 -29.30 5.81
CA LYS A 292 -17.17 -29.91 4.89
C LYS A 292 -18.47 -30.30 5.62
N LEU A 293 -18.37 -30.79 6.85
CA LEU A 293 -19.56 -31.14 7.64
C LEU A 293 -20.39 -29.90 8.02
N GLU A 294 -19.73 -28.82 8.44
CA GLU A 294 -20.41 -27.57 8.78
C GLU A 294 -21.02 -26.92 7.54
N LEU A 295 -20.33 -26.97 6.39
CA LEU A 295 -20.89 -26.54 5.11
C LEU A 295 -22.10 -27.38 4.68
N GLN A 296 -22.14 -28.68 4.98
CA GLN A 296 -23.34 -29.49 4.75
C GLN A 296 -24.52 -28.95 5.56
N GLY A 297 -24.31 -28.67 6.85
CA GLY A 297 -25.34 -28.07 7.69
C GLY A 297 -25.82 -26.72 7.16
N LEU A 298 -24.91 -25.91 6.61
CA LEU A 298 -25.24 -24.63 6.00
C LEU A 298 -26.02 -24.79 4.69
N ALA A 299 -25.62 -25.73 3.82
CA ALA A 299 -26.31 -26.04 2.57
C ALA A 299 -27.74 -26.54 2.84
N ASP A 300 -27.91 -27.37 3.88
CA ASP A 300 -29.20 -27.88 4.34
C ASP A 300 -30.10 -26.76 4.88
N GLU A 301 -29.53 -25.84 5.65
CA GLU A 301 -30.25 -24.70 6.25
C GLU A 301 -30.74 -23.71 5.18
N PHE A 302 -29.89 -23.42 4.19
CA PHE A 302 -30.22 -22.48 3.13
C PHE A 302 -30.95 -23.14 1.96
N ASN A 303 -31.04 -24.47 1.96
CA ASN A 303 -31.49 -25.27 0.83
C ASN A 303 -30.80 -24.83 -0.48
N LEU A 304 -29.49 -24.57 -0.39
CA LEU A 304 -28.68 -23.97 -1.44
C LEU A 304 -27.38 -24.77 -1.60
N PRO A 305 -27.07 -25.31 -2.80
CA PRO A 305 -25.78 -25.89 -3.09
C PRO A 305 -24.64 -24.90 -2.83
N ILE A 306 -23.55 -25.37 -2.22
CA ILE A 306 -22.37 -24.58 -1.93
C ILE A 306 -21.19 -25.12 -2.74
N ARG A 307 -20.72 -24.33 -3.71
CA ARG A 307 -19.49 -24.60 -4.45
C ARG A 307 -18.30 -23.99 -3.73
N VAL A 308 -17.26 -24.78 -3.53
CA VAL A 308 -16.00 -24.32 -2.93
C VAL A 308 -14.85 -24.56 -3.89
N CYS A 309 -14.04 -23.52 -4.12
CA CYS A 309 -12.78 -23.63 -4.83
C CYS A 309 -11.64 -23.13 -3.94
N HIS A 310 -10.69 -24.00 -3.63
CA HIS A 310 -9.52 -23.64 -2.82
C HIS A 310 -8.36 -23.12 -3.68
N PHE A 311 -7.69 -22.09 -3.19
CA PHE A 311 -6.41 -21.65 -3.75
C PHE A 311 -5.29 -22.66 -3.45
N PRO A 312 -4.31 -22.84 -4.36
CA PRO A 312 -3.17 -23.72 -4.12
C PRO A 312 -2.38 -23.35 -2.85
N PRO A 313 -1.65 -24.30 -2.23
CA PRO A 313 -0.80 -24.00 -1.09
C PRO A 313 0.19 -22.84 -1.37
N GLY A 314 0.38 -21.96 -0.38
CA GLY A 314 1.31 -20.82 -0.50
C GLY A 314 0.80 -19.66 -1.36
N THR A 315 -0.48 -19.66 -1.74
CA THR A 315 -1.05 -18.62 -2.63
C THR A 315 -2.08 -17.70 -1.95
N SER A 316 -2.11 -17.67 -0.60
CA SER A 316 -3.05 -16.86 0.19
C SER A 316 -3.12 -15.39 -0.21
N LYS A 317 -1.99 -14.81 -0.65
CA LYS A 317 -1.95 -13.44 -1.17
C LYS A 317 -2.91 -13.21 -2.34
N TRP A 318 -3.22 -14.22 -3.14
CA TRP A 318 -4.06 -14.06 -4.32
C TRP A 318 -5.56 -14.14 -4.01
N ASN A 319 -5.92 -14.53 -2.79
CA ASN A 319 -7.29 -14.51 -2.32
C ASN A 319 -7.80 -13.07 -2.27
N LYS A 320 -8.98 -12.80 -2.83
CA LYS A 320 -9.46 -11.42 -3.04
C LYS A 320 -9.70 -10.69 -1.74
N ILE A 321 -10.16 -11.39 -0.70
CA ILE A 321 -10.40 -10.84 0.64
C ILE A 321 -9.14 -10.21 1.25
N GLU A 322 -7.96 -10.80 1.03
CA GLU A 322 -6.71 -10.26 1.58
C GLU A 322 -6.43 -8.85 1.05
N HIS A 323 -6.57 -8.67 -0.26
CA HIS A 323 -6.31 -7.38 -0.90
C HIS A 323 -7.48 -6.41 -0.87
N ARG A 324 -8.73 -6.90 -0.87
CA ARG A 324 -9.94 -6.07 -0.99
C ARG A 324 -10.59 -5.73 0.35
N LEU A 325 -10.34 -6.52 1.40
CA LEU A 325 -10.92 -6.30 2.72
C LEU A 325 -9.83 -6.12 3.78
N PHE A 326 -8.97 -7.13 3.98
CA PHE A 326 -8.02 -7.14 5.09
C PHE A 326 -6.90 -6.11 4.98
N SER A 327 -6.45 -5.79 3.77
CA SER A 327 -5.47 -4.72 3.54
C SER A 327 -6.00 -3.36 4.02
N TYR A 328 -7.27 -3.06 3.74
CA TYR A 328 -7.92 -1.81 4.12
C TYR A 328 -8.22 -1.75 5.61
N ILE A 329 -8.65 -2.86 6.22
CA ILE A 329 -8.80 -2.97 7.67
C ILE A 329 -7.45 -2.71 8.36
N SER A 330 -6.38 -3.32 7.87
CA SER A 330 -5.02 -3.09 8.40
C SER A 330 -4.57 -1.63 8.27
N MET A 331 -4.97 -0.94 7.19
CA MET A 331 -4.69 0.48 7.04
C MET A 331 -5.53 1.35 7.98
N ASN A 332 -6.77 0.96 8.27
CA ASN A 332 -7.71 1.79 9.03
C ASN A 332 -7.38 1.85 10.53
N TRP A 333 -6.84 0.77 11.11
CA TRP A 333 -6.47 0.75 12.53
C TRP A 333 -4.96 0.91 12.80
N ARG A 334 -4.18 1.26 11.77
CA ARG A 334 -2.72 1.40 11.91
C ARG A 334 -2.38 2.44 12.97
N GLY A 335 -1.47 2.11 13.88
CA GLY A 335 -1.05 3.03 14.95
C GLY A 335 -2.09 3.29 16.04
N ARG A 336 -3.28 2.65 16.01
CA ARG A 336 -4.29 2.72 17.08
C ARG A 336 -4.24 1.48 17.96
N PRO A 337 -4.28 1.61 19.29
CA PRO A 337 -4.42 0.47 20.18
C PRO A 337 -5.82 -0.15 20.06
N LEU A 338 -5.88 -1.48 20.05
CA LEU A 338 -7.14 -2.23 19.99
C LEU A 338 -7.65 -2.51 21.40
N VAL A 339 -8.00 -1.44 22.12
CA VAL A 339 -8.28 -1.48 23.57
C VAL A 339 -9.47 -2.35 23.96
N SER A 340 -10.39 -2.64 23.05
CA SER A 340 -11.54 -3.52 23.29
C SER A 340 -12.04 -4.17 21.99
N HIS A 341 -12.84 -5.23 22.12
CA HIS A 341 -13.52 -5.86 20.99
C HIS A 341 -14.44 -4.88 20.24
N GLU A 342 -15.08 -3.95 20.96
CA GLU A 342 -15.93 -2.92 20.37
C GLU A 342 -15.10 -1.94 19.51
N VAL A 343 -13.91 -1.55 19.97
CA VAL A 343 -13.00 -0.71 19.17
C VAL A 343 -12.56 -1.44 17.91
N ILE A 344 -12.25 -2.74 18.01
CA ILE A 344 -11.93 -3.58 16.85
C ILE A 344 -13.08 -3.58 15.85
N VAL A 345 -14.30 -3.87 16.30
CA VAL A 345 -15.50 -3.89 15.45
C VAL A 345 -15.75 -2.54 14.81
N ASN A 346 -15.70 -1.45 15.57
CA ASN A 346 -15.91 -0.11 15.07
C ASN A 346 -14.86 0.29 14.03
N LEU A 347 -13.58 -0.05 14.25
CA LEU A 347 -12.51 0.22 13.28
C LEU A 347 -12.67 -0.64 12.02
N ILE A 348 -13.11 -1.89 12.14
CA ILE A 348 -13.40 -2.71 10.96
C ILE A 348 -14.58 -2.13 10.19
N ALA A 349 -15.70 -1.85 10.85
CA ALA A 349 -16.91 -1.31 10.24
C ALA A 349 -16.71 0.07 9.60
N ALA A 350 -15.82 0.89 10.16
CA ALA A 350 -15.45 2.19 9.59
C ALA A 350 -14.57 2.10 8.32
N THR A 351 -14.14 0.89 7.93
CA THR A 351 -13.28 0.71 6.76
C THR A 351 -14.07 1.00 5.47
N THR A 352 -13.68 2.05 4.76
CA THR A 352 -14.25 2.44 3.46
C THR A 352 -13.15 2.72 2.45
N THR A 353 -13.47 2.66 1.15
CA THR A 353 -12.52 2.97 0.07
C THR A 353 -13.16 3.93 -0.93
N SER A 354 -12.33 4.62 -1.71
CA SER A 354 -12.79 5.45 -2.83
C SER A 354 -13.57 4.67 -3.89
N LYS A 355 -13.43 3.34 -3.91
CA LYS A 355 -14.19 2.43 -4.78
C LYS A 355 -15.50 1.93 -4.14
N GLY A 356 -15.91 2.51 -3.01
CA GLY A 356 -17.19 2.23 -2.37
C GLY A 356 -17.26 0.96 -1.53
N LEU A 357 -16.11 0.42 -1.07
CA LEU A 357 -16.11 -0.72 -0.15
C LEU A 357 -16.93 -0.38 1.10
N LYS A 358 -17.89 -1.24 1.44
CA LYS A 358 -18.64 -1.19 2.72
C LYS A 358 -18.30 -2.41 3.54
N VAL A 359 -17.99 -2.20 4.82
CA VAL A 359 -17.66 -3.30 5.74
C VAL A 359 -18.61 -3.29 6.92
N TYR A 360 -19.22 -4.43 7.19
CA TYR A 360 -20.01 -4.68 8.39
C TYR A 360 -19.17 -5.55 9.32
N ALA A 361 -19.22 -5.26 10.63
CA ALA A 361 -18.54 -6.06 11.62
C ALA A 361 -19.42 -6.26 12.84
N ALA A 362 -19.32 -7.44 13.45
CA ALA A 362 -20.02 -7.77 14.68
C ALA A 362 -19.18 -8.72 15.55
N ILE A 363 -19.34 -8.60 16.86
CA ILE A 363 -18.76 -9.55 17.82
C ILE A 363 -19.51 -10.87 17.72
N ASP A 364 -18.76 -11.96 17.75
CA ASP A 364 -19.30 -13.29 17.96
C ASP A 364 -18.82 -13.85 19.31
N PRO A 365 -19.69 -13.85 20.34
CA PRO A 365 -19.37 -14.38 21.66
C PRO A 365 -19.56 -15.91 21.75
N THR A 366 -19.97 -16.58 20.67
CA THR A 366 -20.28 -18.01 20.67
C THR A 366 -19.00 -18.83 20.91
N PRO A 367 -19.00 -19.82 21.81
CA PRO A 367 -17.85 -20.69 22.01
C PRO A 367 -17.70 -21.69 20.86
N TYR A 368 -16.47 -21.87 20.37
CA TYR A 368 -16.14 -22.76 19.27
C TYR A 368 -14.99 -23.71 19.66
N PRO A 369 -15.31 -24.83 20.35
CA PRO A 369 -14.29 -25.69 20.92
C PRO A 369 -13.39 -26.32 19.84
N LYS A 370 -12.10 -26.39 20.15
CA LYS A 370 -11.11 -27.10 19.32
C LYS A 370 -11.22 -28.61 19.48
N GLY A 371 -10.70 -29.33 18.49
CA GLY A 371 -10.48 -30.77 18.59
C GLY A 371 -11.72 -31.62 18.27
N ILE A 372 -12.77 -31.01 17.72
CA ILE A 372 -13.93 -31.74 17.20
C ILE A 372 -13.45 -32.68 16.09
N LYS A 373 -13.63 -34.00 16.30
CA LYS A 373 -13.27 -35.03 15.33
C LYS A 373 -14.52 -35.44 14.58
N VAL A 374 -14.49 -35.30 13.26
CA VAL A 374 -15.52 -35.86 12.39
C VAL A 374 -15.23 -37.33 12.14
N THR A 375 -16.17 -38.19 12.52
CA THR A 375 -16.13 -39.63 12.30
C THR A 375 -16.32 -39.97 10.81
N ASN A 376 -16.01 -41.21 10.44
CA ASN A 376 -16.26 -41.67 9.07
C ASN A 376 -17.74 -41.75 8.73
N ALA A 377 -18.59 -42.09 9.70
CA ALA A 377 -20.03 -42.11 9.52
C ALA A 377 -20.59 -40.71 9.23
N GLU A 378 -20.23 -39.71 10.04
CA GLU A 378 -20.66 -38.32 9.83
C GLU A 378 -20.14 -37.74 8.52
N PHE A 379 -18.91 -38.06 8.12
CA PHE A 379 -18.40 -37.55 6.85
C PHE A 379 -19.08 -38.20 5.64
N ALA A 380 -19.56 -39.44 5.78
CA ALA A 380 -20.26 -40.15 4.70
C ALA A 380 -21.68 -39.61 4.47
N THR A 381 -22.24 -38.81 5.40
CA THR A 381 -23.54 -38.15 5.20
C THR A 381 -23.45 -36.88 4.36
N ILE A 382 -22.24 -36.42 4.04
CA ILE A 382 -22.03 -35.20 3.25
C ILE A 382 -22.28 -35.50 1.77
N GLN A 383 -23.18 -34.74 1.14
CA GLN A 383 -23.49 -34.78 -0.30
C GLN A 383 -22.43 -33.98 -1.08
N ILE A 384 -21.19 -34.47 -1.05
CA ILE A 384 -20.06 -33.83 -1.70
C ILE A 384 -19.80 -34.41 -3.09
N ASP A 385 -20.00 -33.59 -4.10
CA ASP A 385 -19.62 -33.86 -5.48
C ASP A 385 -18.29 -33.18 -5.79
N ARG A 386 -17.27 -33.97 -6.11
CA ARG A 386 -15.93 -33.45 -6.43
C ARG A 386 -15.81 -33.16 -7.92
N ASP A 387 -15.24 -32.03 -8.27
CA ASP A 387 -14.98 -31.71 -9.67
C ASP A 387 -13.86 -32.60 -10.23
N ASN A 388 -13.91 -32.88 -11.54
CA ASN A 388 -12.89 -33.70 -12.21
C ASN A 388 -11.49 -33.06 -12.15
N PHE A 389 -11.42 -31.73 -12.08
CA PHE A 389 -10.20 -30.96 -11.98
C PHE A 389 -9.93 -30.61 -10.51
N HIS A 390 -8.88 -31.17 -9.92
CA HIS A 390 -8.51 -31.01 -8.51
C HIS A 390 -9.70 -31.14 -7.56
N GLY A 391 -10.40 -32.27 -7.57
CA GLY A 391 -11.57 -32.55 -6.71
C GLY A 391 -11.29 -32.46 -5.20
N GLU A 392 -10.02 -32.49 -4.80
CA GLU A 392 -9.58 -32.19 -3.44
C GLU A 392 -9.69 -30.70 -3.08
N TRP A 393 -9.66 -29.81 -4.07
CA TRP A 393 -9.78 -28.35 -3.94
C TRP A 393 -11.09 -27.80 -4.46
N ASN A 394 -11.73 -28.48 -5.39
CA ASN A 394 -12.92 -28.02 -6.10
C ASN A 394 -14.06 -29.03 -5.90
N TYR A 395 -15.12 -28.59 -5.22
CA TYR A 395 -16.26 -29.46 -4.91
C TYR A 395 -17.53 -28.66 -4.67
N VAL A 396 -18.66 -29.34 -4.80
CA VAL A 396 -19.99 -28.83 -4.48
C VAL A 396 -20.55 -29.66 -3.33
N ILE A 397 -21.13 -29.00 -2.34
CA ILE A 397 -21.92 -29.64 -1.29
C ILE A 397 -23.38 -29.31 -1.56
N SER A 398 -24.14 -30.33 -1.94
CA SER A 398 -25.58 -30.19 -2.18
C SER A 398 -26.36 -30.32 -0.87
N PRO A 399 -27.54 -29.70 -0.73
CA PRO A 399 -28.41 -29.94 0.43
C PRO A 399 -28.80 -31.42 0.50
N ASN A 400 -28.77 -31.99 1.70
CA ASN A 400 -29.49 -33.21 1.99
C ASN A 400 -30.97 -32.94 1.73
N LYS A 401 -31.57 -33.67 0.79
CA LYS A 401 -33.03 -33.69 0.65
C LYS A 401 -33.61 -34.24 1.95
N LYS A 402 -33.96 -33.37 2.89
CA LYS A 402 -34.91 -33.73 3.94
C LYS A 402 -36.20 -34.05 3.21
N PHE A 403 -36.65 -35.30 3.30
CA PHE A 403 -38.02 -35.63 2.94
C PHE A 403 -38.92 -34.66 3.72
N MET A 404 -39.53 -33.72 3.00
CA MET A 404 -40.59 -32.86 3.53
C MET A 404 -41.79 -33.71 3.90
#